data_AF-A0A6A5YF49-F1
#
_entry.id   AF-A0A6A5YF49-F1
#
_cell.length_a   1.000
_cell.length_b   1.000
_cell.length_c   1.000
_cell.angle_alpha   90.00
_cell.angle_beta   90.00
_cell.angle_gamma   90.00
#
_symmetry.space_group_name_H-M   'P 1'
#
loop_
_entity.id
_entity.type
_entity.pdbx_description
1 polymer ?
#
loop_
_entity_poly.entity_id
_entity_poly.type
_entity_poly.pdbx_seq_one_letter_code
_entity_poly.pdbx_strand_id
1 'polypeptide(L)'
;RYLALSYVWGGPQGFQNVQATQKALQKPGSLSTSHPLPQTIRDAMDFASAVGEQYLWIDSLCIVQNDEDGKMLQVNAMDQIYSQALVTIMA
;
A
#
# COMPACT_ATOMS: atom_id res chain seq x y z
N ARG A 1 -13.31 -5.14 5.05
CA ARG A 1 -13.36 -5.17 3.57
C ARG A 1 -12.41 -4.10 3.07
N TYR A 2 -11.66 -4.36 2.01
CA TYR A 2 -10.64 -3.43 1.51
C TYR A 2 -10.50 -3.56 0.00
N LEU A 3 -9.93 -2.53 -0.63
CA LEU A 3 -9.46 -2.56 -2.01
C LEU A 3 -7.98 -2.92 -2.04
N ALA A 4 -7.52 -3.57 -3.10
CA ALA A 4 -6.09 -3.80 -3.32
C ALA A 4 -5.60 -3.02 -4.54
N LEU A 5 -4.37 -2.51 -4.48
CA LEU A 5 -3.70 -1.92 -5.64
C LEU A 5 -2.69 -2.92 -6.22
N SER A 6 -2.78 -3.17 -7.52
CA SER A 6 -1.79 -3.92 -8.30
C SER A 6 -1.18 -2.97 -9.32
N TYR A 7 0.10 -2.66 -9.18
CA TYR A 7 0.79 -1.69 -10.01
C TYR A 7 2.27 -2.01 -10.11
N VAL A 8 2.92 -1.51 -11.17
CA VAL A 8 4.38 -1.57 -11.28
C VAL A 8 4.99 -0.44 -10.48
N TRP A 9 5.96 -0.75 -9.61
CA TRP A 9 6.73 0.26 -8.90
C TRP A 9 7.58 1.04 -9.90
N GLY A 10 7.11 2.23 -10.30
CA GLY A 10 7.84 3.06 -11.25
C GLY A 10 9.14 3.63 -10.67
N GLY A 11 10.17 3.81 -11.51
CA GLY A 11 11.34 4.66 -11.25
C GLY A 11 12.15 4.38 -9.96
N PRO A 12 12.97 5.34 -9.49
CA PRO A 12 13.61 5.26 -8.18
C PRO A 12 12.55 4.96 -7.13
N GLN A 13 12.80 3.95 -6.30
CA GLN A 13 11.82 3.39 -5.36
C GLN A 13 11.14 4.52 -4.58
N GLY A 14 9.84 4.72 -4.87
CA GLY A 14 9.02 5.73 -4.23
C GLY A 14 8.92 5.52 -2.72
N PHE A 15 8.13 6.35 -2.03
CA PHE A 15 7.95 6.20 -0.59
C PHE A 15 7.47 4.78 -0.22
N GLN A 16 8.21 4.14 0.70
CA GLN A 16 8.01 2.76 1.13
C GLN A 16 7.96 2.66 2.65
N ASN A 17 7.24 1.64 3.13
CA ASN A 17 7.24 1.26 4.54
C ASN A 17 8.50 0.47 4.87
N VAL A 18 9.34 1.03 5.75
CA VAL A 18 10.50 0.38 6.34
C VAL A 18 10.37 0.42 7.86
N GLN A 19 11.04 -0.48 8.58
CA GLN A 19 10.94 -0.58 10.04
C GLN A 19 11.13 0.77 10.77
N ALA A 20 12.02 1.62 10.26
CA ALA A 20 12.28 2.95 10.80
C ALA A 20 11.08 3.92 10.67
N THR A 21 10.29 3.80 9.60
CA THR A 21 9.14 4.69 9.30
C THR A 21 7.79 4.06 9.66
N GLN A 22 7.74 2.76 9.93
CA GLN A 22 6.52 2.01 10.22
C GLN A 22 5.67 2.62 11.35
N LYS A 23 6.29 3.01 12.47
CA LYS A 23 5.57 3.65 13.59
C LYS A 23 5.02 5.03 13.22
N ALA A 24 5.70 5.76 12.34
CA ALA A 24 5.21 7.04 11.84
C ALA A 24 4.03 6.84 10.88
N LEU A 25 4.10 5.80 10.05
CA LEU A 25 3.03 5.44 9.11
C LEU A 25 1.72 5.01 9.79
N GLN A 26 1.79 4.42 10.97
CA GLN A 26 0.62 4.02 11.75
C GLN A 26 -0.13 5.20 12.40
N LYS A 27 0.41 6.43 12.36
CA LYS A 27 -0.26 7.61 12.92
C LYS A 27 -1.35 8.12 11.97
N PRO A 28 -2.51 8.56 12.47
CA PRO A 28 -3.52 9.22 11.65
C PRO A 28 -2.92 10.41 10.90
N GLY A 29 -3.18 10.49 9.59
CA GLY A 29 -2.67 11.57 8.72
C GLY A 29 -1.20 11.42 8.29
N SER A 30 -0.54 10.29 8.56
CA SER A 30 0.86 10.05 8.15
C SER A 30 1.10 10.15 6.64
N LEU A 31 0.06 9.95 5.83
CA LEU A 31 0.08 10.00 4.37
C LEU A 31 -0.34 11.35 3.79
N SER A 32 -0.87 12.29 4.60
CA SER A 32 -1.49 13.52 4.09
C SER A 32 -0.53 14.68 3.85
N THR A 33 0.65 14.69 4.48
CA THR A 33 1.51 15.91 4.49
C THR A 33 3.01 15.66 4.46
N SER A 34 3.49 14.44 4.68
CA SER A 34 4.91 14.21 4.99
C SER A 34 5.71 13.47 3.91
N HIS A 35 5.07 12.85 2.91
CA HIS A 35 5.76 11.98 1.96
C HIS A 35 5.29 12.19 0.52
N PRO A 36 6.20 12.36 -0.46
CA PRO A 36 5.85 12.38 -1.86
C PRO A 36 5.44 10.98 -2.30
N LEU A 37 4.14 10.69 -2.20
CA LEU A 37 3.56 9.46 -2.74
C LEU A 37 3.63 9.47 -4.29
N PRO A 38 3.78 8.32 -4.95
CA PRO A 38 3.53 8.21 -6.38
C PRO A 38 2.10 8.63 -6.76
N GLN A 39 1.91 9.16 -7.97
CA GLN A 39 0.58 9.57 -8.45
C GLN A 39 -0.41 8.40 -8.43
N THR A 40 0.02 7.21 -8.84
CA THR A 40 -0.78 5.98 -8.81
C THR A 40 -1.37 5.67 -7.43
N ILE A 41 -0.61 5.92 -6.35
CA ILE A 41 -1.09 5.72 -4.98
C ILE A 41 -2.16 6.77 -4.62
N ARG A 42 -1.95 8.04 -5.00
CA ARG A 42 -2.94 9.10 -4.77
C ARG A 42 -4.25 8.80 -5.50
N ASP A 43 -4.16 8.46 -6.77
CA ASP A 43 -5.33 8.15 -7.59
C ASP A 43 -6.11 6.95 -7.03
N ALA A 44 -5.40 5.94 -6.52
CA ALA A 44 -6.02 4.79 -5.86
C ALA A 44 -6.69 5.16 -4.52
N MET A 45 -6.09 6.06 -3.73
CA MET A 45 -6.71 6.59 -2.49
C MET A 45 -7.97 7.40 -2.79
N ASP A 46 -7.92 8.26 -3.80
CA ASP A 46 -9.06 9.07 -4.23
C ASP A 46 -10.19 8.17 -4.76
N PHE A 47 -9.86 7.15 -5.55
CA PHE A 47 -10.83 6.16 -6.01
C PHE A 47 -11.48 5.41 -4.84
N ALA A 48 -10.69 4.91 -3.88
CA ALA A 48 -11.20 4.22 -2.71
C ALA A 48 -12.20 5.10 -1.94
N SER A 49 -11.86 6.38 -1.75
CA SER A 49 -12.75 7.36 -1.12
C SER A 49 -14.03 7.58 -1.93
N ALA A 50 -13.93 7.71 -3.25
CA ALA A 50 -15.08 7.94 -4.14
C ALA A 50 -16.09 6.78 -4.14
N VAL A 51 -15.61 5.54 -3.97
CA VAL A 51 -16.48 4.34 -3.87
C VAL A 51 -16.91 4.01 -2.44
N GLY A 52 -16.56 4.84 -1.46
CA GLY A 52 -16.96 4.69 -0.06
C GLY A 52 -16.19 3.62 0.72
N GLU A 53 -15.02 3.19 0.23
CA GLU A 53 -14.16 2.24 0.93
C GLU A 53 -13.07 2.97 1.73
N GLN A 54 -12.87 2.54 2.98
CA GLN A 54 -11.93 3.18 3.90
C GLN A 54 -10.54 2.53 3.91
N TYR A 55 -10.44 1.29 3.41
CA TYR A 55 -9.24 0.49 3.48
C TYR A 55 -8.72 0.19 2.08
N LEU A 56 -7.46 0.53 1.85
CA LEU A 56 -6.72 0.25 0.63
C LEU A 56 -5.41 -0.45 1.01
N TRP A 57 -5.18 -1.62 0.44
CA TRP A 57 -3.94 -2.36 0.58
C TRP A 57 -3.00 -2.02 -0.58
N ILE A 58 -1.78 -1.61 -0.24
CA ILE A 58 -0.72 -1.28 -1.18
C ILE A 58 0.55 -1.94 -0.68
N ASP A 59 1.14 -2.83 -1.48
CA ASP A 59 2.32 -3.61 -1.13
C ASP A 59 3.47 -2.77 -0.56
N SER A 60 3.81 -1.65 -1.20
CA SER A 60 4.88 -0.73 -0.79
C SER A 60 4.65 -0.07 0.57
N LEU A 61 3.39 0.07 1.02
CA LEU A 61 3.03 0.71 2.28
C LEU A 61 2.63 -0.29 3.38
N CYS A 62 2.02 -1.42 3.01
CA CYS A 62 1.54 -2.42 3.94
C CYS A 62 2.62 -3.45 4.32
N ILE A 63 3.57 -3.73 3.43
CA ILE A 63 4.69 -4.64 3.68
C ILE A 63 5.90 -3.85 4.16
N VAL A 64 6.57 -4.34 5.20
CA VAL A 64 7.84 -3.79 5.67
C VAL A 64 8.95 -4.23 4.73
N GLN A 65 9.48 -3.30 3.92
CA GLN A 65 10.30 -3.62 2.76
C GLN A 65 11.74 -4.06 3.07
N ASN A 66 12.26 -3.67 4.23
CA ASN A 66 13.62 -3.97 4.67
C ASN A 66 13.69 -5.14 5.68
N ASP A 67 12.58 -5.87 5.87
CA ASP A 67 12.49 -7.09 6.66
C ASP A 67 12.29 -8.26 5.69
N GLU A 68 13.38 -8.88 5.23
CA GLU A 68 13.34 -9.90 4.16
C GLU A 68 12.45 -11.10 4.52
N ASP A 69 12.56 -11.61 5.75
CA ASP A 69 11.76 -12.76 6.20
C ASP A 69 10.28 -12.40 6.27
N GLY A 70 9.96 -11.25 6.89
CA GLY A 70 8.58 -10.75 6.99
C GLY A 70 7.97 -10.40 5.62
N LYS A 71 8.77 -9.82 4.72
CA LYS A 71 8.38 -9.50 3.36
C LYS A 71 8.08 -10.76 2.57
N MET A 72 8.95 -11.78 2.61
CA MET A 72 8.74 -13.04 1.90
C MET A 72 7.47 -13.76 2.37
N LEU A 73 7.15 -13.71 3.67
CA LEU A 73 5.88 -14.24 4.17
C LEU A 73 4.67 -13.53 3.54
N GLN A 74 4.69 -12.21 3.41
CA GLN A 74 3.59 -11.46 2.79
C GLN A 74 3.52 -11.67 1.28
N VAL A 75 4.67 -11.76 0.61
CA VAL A 75 4.75 -12.08 -0.83
C VAL A 75 4.17 -13.46 -1.11
N ASN A 76 4.50 -14.46 -0.30
CA ASN A 76 3.97 -15.82 -0.43
C ASN A 76 2.46 -15.90 -0.14
N ALA A 77 1.88 -14.90 0.52
CA ALA A 77 0.45 -14.81 0.82
C ALA A 77 -0.30 -13.81 -0.08
N MET A 78 0.35 -13.27 -1.12
CA MET A 78 -0.29 -12.29 -2.01
C MET A 78 -1.54 -12.82 -2.69
N ASP A 79 -1.58 -14.10 -3.05
CA ASP A 79 -2.77 -14.77 -3.59
C ASP A 79 -3.96 -14.67 -2.63
N GLN A 80 -3.72 -14.87 -1.34
CA GLN A 80 -4.73 -14.72 -0.30
C GLN A 80 -5.13 -13.26 -0.10
N ILE A 81 -4.17 -12.33 -0.12
CA ILE A 81 -4.46 -10.90 0.01
C ILE A 81 -5.36 -10.44 -1.15
N TYR A 82 -4.97 -10.68 -2.40
CA TYR A 82 -5.76 -10.26 -3.55
C TYR A 82 -7.12 -10.96 -3.63
N SER A 83 -7.22 -12.25 -3.27
CA SER A 83 -8.49 -12.97 -3.28
C SER A 83 -9.49 -12.51 -2.21
N GLN A 84 -9.02 -11.89 -1.12
CA GLN A 84 -9.87 -11.35 -0.06
C GLN A 84 -10.20 -9.86 -0.25
N ALA A 85 -9.62 -9.20 -1.25
CA ALA A 85 -9.95 -7.83 -1.61
C ALA A 85 -11.33 -7.77 -2.29
N LEU A 86 -12.09 -6.70 -2.03
CA LEU A 86 -13.38 -6.48 -2.69
C LEU A 86 -13.20 -6.24 -4.19
N VAL A 87 -12.24 -5.39 -4.54
CA VAL A 87 -11.83 -5.09 -5.92
C VAL A 87 -10.32 -4.88 -5.90
N THR A 88 -9.67 -5.29 -6.99
CA THR A 88 -8.27 -4.97 -7.27
C THR A 88 -8.21 -3.88 -8.33
N ILE A 89 -7.58 -2.76 -8.00
CA ILE A 89 -7.29 -1.66 -8.91
C ILE A 89 -6.00 -2.03 -9.67
N MET A 90 -6.01 -1.96 -11.00
CA MET A 90 -4.84 -2.24 -11.84
C MET A 90 -4.36 -0.95 -12.49
N ALA A 91 -3.06 -0.65 -12.40
CA ALA A 91 -2.47 0.60 -12.91
C ALA A 91 -1.03 0.45 -13.41
#